data_AF-A0A257RVB8-F1
#
_entry.id   AF-A0A257RVB8-F1
#
_cell.length_a   1.000
_cell.length_b   1.000
_cell.length_c   1.000
_cell.angle_alpha   90.00
_cell.angle_beta   90.00
_cell.angle_gamma   90.00
#
_symmetry.space_group_name_H-M   'P 1'
#
loop_
_entity.id
_entity.type
_entity.pdbx_description
1 polymer ?
#
loop_
_entity_poly.entity_id
_entity_poly.type
_entity_poly.pdbx_seq_one_letter_code
_entity_poly.pdbx_strand_id
1 'polypeptide(L)'
;GFVLNQMFTVFYLILGTIATIGLLALAATSTDAAMARLGRRWKALHRLVYPIAALSIWHFFLTQKIDVAAAMVPFGLFAWLMLWRLAPPGFRRSLAGILALALGAVALTAGGEAGWYALNSGIDPWRVLDANLSTARISPAAFVAADLALLAVLVAARRLQRHAASG
;
A
#
# COMPACT_ATOMS: atom_id res chain seq x y z
N GLY A 1 -2.53 23.51 -24.19
CA GLY A 1 -2.09 24.26 -23.00
C GLY A 1 -0.88 23.59 -22.39
N PHE A 2 0.05 24.35 -21.81
CA PHE A 2 1.32 23.86 -21.24
C PHE A 2 1.15 22.64 -20.32
N VAL A 3 0.16 22.67 -19.42
CA VAL A 3 -0.11 21.59 -18.46
C VAL A 3 -0.45 20.26 -19.13
N LEU A 4 -1.35 20.28 -20.13
CA LEU A 4 -1.72 19.07 -20.86
C LEU A 4 -0.52 18.43 -21.56
N ASN A 5 0.39 19.23 -22.10
CA ASN A 5 1.61 18.71 -22.72
C ASN A 5 2.50 17.98 -21.70
N GLN A 6 2.64 18.52 -20.48
CA GLN A 6 3.43 17.92 -19.41
C GLN A 6 2.89 16.55 -18.98
N MET A 7 1.57 16.37 -18.97
CA MET A 7 0.91 15.09 -18.63
C MET A 7 1.33 13.93 -19.54
N PHE A 8 1.69 14.21 -20.79
CA PHE A 8 2.06 13.20 -21.80
C PHE A 8 3.55 13.16 -22.13
N THR A 9 4.36 14.06 -21.56
CA THR A 9 5.79 14.18 -21.89
C THR A 9 6.72 13.93 -20.72
N VAL A 10 6.28 14.22 -19.49
CA VAL A 10 7.10 14.00 -18.30
C VAL A 10 6.79 12.64 -17.71
N PHE A 11 7.81 11.80 -17.58
CA PHE A 11 7.65 10.40 -17.20
C PHE A 11 6.81 10.17 -15.94
N TYR A 12 7.12 10.84 -14.82
CA TYR A 12 6.34 10.65 -13.60
C TYR A 12 4.90 11.14 -13.76
N LEU A 13 4.65 12.23 -14.49
CA LEU A 13 3.29 12.74 -14.76
C LEU A 13 2.50 11.79 -15.68
N ILE A 14 3.15 11.12 -16.63
CA ILE A 14 2.51 10.09 -17.47
C ILE A 14 1.97 8.97 -16.59
N LEU A 15 2.76 8.45 -15.66
CA LEU A 15 2.34 7.37 -14.76
C LEU A 15 1.17 7.81 -13.87
N GLY A 16 1.23 9.02 -13.32
CA GLY A 16 0.13 9.60 -12.54
C GLY A 16 -1.14 9.80 -13.37
N THR A 17 -1.00 10.21 -14.63
CA THR A 17 -2.12 10.39 -15.56
C THR A 17 -2.78 9.06 -15.90
N ILE A 18 -1.98 8.04 -16.22
CA ILE A 18 -2.48 6.68 -16.50
C ILE A 18 -3.21 6.12 -15.28
N ALA A 19 -2.61 6.23 -14.09
CA ALA A 19 -3.23 5.78 -12.85
C ALA A 19 -4.56 6.49 -12.58
N THR A 20 -4.61 7.81 -12.76
CA THR A 20 -5.80 8.64 -12.56
C THR A 20 -6.92 8.26 -13.52
N ILE A 21 -6.62 8.12 -14.81
CA ILE A 21 -7.60 7.70 -15.82
C ILE A 21 -8.13 6.30 -15.49
N GLY A 22 -7.24 5.38 -15.07
CA GLY A 22 -7.63 4.05 -14.63
C GLY A 22 -8.59 4.08 -13.43
N LEU A 23 -8.29 4.88 -12.40
CA LEU A 23 -9.18 5.06 -11.24
C LEU A 23 -10.52 5.66 -11.64
N LEU A 24 -10.55 6.65 -12.53
CA LEU A 24 -11.78 7.25 -13.03
C LEU A 24 -12.65 6.22 -13.77
N ALA A 25 -12.05 5.36 -14.59
CA ALA A 25 -12.77 4.29 -15.27
C ALA A 25 -13.36 3.27 -14.27
N LEU A 26 -12.62 2.91 -13.22
CA LEU A 26 -13.13 2.05 -12.15
C LEU A 26 -14.26 2.72 -11.37
N ALA A 27 -14.11 4.00 -11.01
CA ALA A 27 -15.12 4.77 -10.31
C ALA A 27 -16.43 4.86 -11.11
N ALA A 28 -16.34 5.16 -12.41
CA ALA A 28 -17.50 5.21 -13.31
C ALA A 28 -18.21 3.85 -13.44
N THR A 29 -17.49 2.74 -13.24
CA THR A 29 -18.03 1.38 -13.30
C THR A 29 -18.35 0.78 -11.92
N SER A 30 -18.36 1.61 -10.87
CA SER A 30 -18.67 1.21 -9.49
C SER A 30 -20.17 1.30 -9.15
N THR A 31 -21.04 1.52 -10.13
CA THR A 31 -22.50 1.60 -9.92
C THR A 31 -23.18 0.24 -10.11
N ASP A 32 -24.30 0.02 -9.42
CA ASP A 32 -25.09 -1.22 -9.53
C ASP A 32 -25.53 -1.50 -10.98
N ALA A 33 -25.92 -0.46 -11.70
CA ALA A 33 -26.28 -0.56 -13.12
C ALA A 33 -25.09 -1.03 -13.98
N ALA A 34 -23.88 -0.51 -13.72
CA ALA A 34 -22.67 -0.96 -14.42
C ALA A 34 -22.31 -2.41 -14.05
N MET A 35 -22.46 -2.79 -12.79
CA MET A 35 -22.25 -4.18 -12.33
C MET A 35 -23.18 -5.15 -13.05
N ALA A 36 -24.48 -4.83 -13.13
CA ALA A 36 -25.47 -5.65 -13.83
C ALA A 36 -25.18 -5.75 -15.33
N ARG A 37 -24.77 -4.64 -15.97
CA ARG A 37 -24.48 -4.59 -17.41
C ARG A 37 -23.21 -5.34 -17.81
N LEU A 38 -22.14 -5.25 -17.02
CA LEU A 38 -20.84 -5.88 -17.34
C LEU A 38 -20.76 -7.35 -16.89
N GLY A 39 -21.53 -7.75 -15.88
CA GLY A 39 -21.56 -9.12 -15.36
C GLY A 39 -20.17 -9.64 -15.00
N ARG A 40 -19.76 -10.78 -15.56
CA ARG A 40 -18.45 -11.43 -15.26
C ARG A 40 -17.25 -10.56 -15.62
N ARG A 41 -17.36 -9.69 -16.64
CA ARG A 41 -16.26 -8.81 -17.07
C ARG A 41 -15.98 -7.70 -16.05
N TRP A 42 -16.97 -7.33 -15.22
CA TRP A 42 -16.81 -6.33 -14.17
C TRP A 42 -15.70 -6.70 -13.19
N LYS A 43 -15.65 -7.97 -12.77
CA LYS A 43 -14.60 -8.48 -11.87
C LYS A 43 -13.22 -8.42 -12.51
N ALA A 44 -13.10 -8.73 -13.81
CA ALA A 44 -11.83 -8.65 -14.52
C ALA A 44 -11.34 -7.20 -14.62
N LEU A 45 -12.23 -6.27 -14.95
CA LEU A 45 -11.94 -4.83 -14.98
C LEU A 45 -11.50 -4.32 -13.59
N HIS A 46 -12.24 -4.66 -12.53
CA HIS A 46 -11.94 -4.19 -11.18
C HIS A 46 -10.69 -4.83 -10.57
N ARG A 47 -10.16 -5.93 -11.14
CA ARG A 47 -8.82 -6.43 -10.77
C ARG A 47 -7.71 -5.48 -11.19
N LEU A 48 -7.95 -4.54 -12.10
CA LEU A 48 -6.98 -3.49 -12.44
C LEU A 48 -6.68 -2.55 -11.27
N VAL A 49 -7.48 -2.56 -10.20
CA VAL A 49 -7.19 -1.78 -8.99
C VAL A 49 -5.80 -2.11 -8.41
N TYR A 50 -5.34 -3.37 -8.50
CA TYR A 50 -4.03 -3.76 -7.97
C TYR A 50 -2.87 -3.13 -8.73
N PRO A 51 -2.76 -3.30 -10.07
CA PRO A 51 -1.70 -2.62 -10.82
C PRO A 51 -1.85 -1.10 -10.81
N ILE A 52 -3.07 -0.54 -10.78
CA ILE A 52 -3.28 0.91 -10.68
C ILE A 52 -2.78 1.45 -9.32
N ALA A 53 -3.05 0.75 -8.22
CA ALA A 53 -2.54 1.13 -6.90
C ALA A 53 -1.01 1.07 -6.85
N ALA A 54 -0.41 0.00 -7.38
CA ALA A 54 1.05 -0.12 -7.49
C ALA A 54 1.65 1.01 -8.34
N LEU A 55 1.02 1.34 -9.47
CA LEU A 55 1.43 2.45 -10.33
C LEU A 55 1.31 3.80 -9.62
N SER A 56 0.26 4.00 -8.81
CA SER A 56 0.05 5.23 -8.05
C SER A 56 1.13 5.42 -6.98
N ILE A 57 1.52 4.34 -6.29
CA ILE A 57 2.61 4.35 -5.31
C ILE A 57 3.95 4.63 -6.01
N TRP A 58 4.19 4.00 -7.16
CA TRP A 58 5.40 4.25 -7.96
C TRP A 58 5.48 5.69 -8.45
N HIS A 59 4.36 6.23 -8.97
CA HIS A 59 4.24 7.64 -9.30
C HIS A 59 4.61 8.51 -8.10
N PHE A 60 4.09 8.19 -6.92
CA PHE A 60 4.37 8.97 -5.72
C PHE A 60 5.87 8.96 -5.36
N PHE A 61 6.55 7.81 -5.43
CA PHE A 61 8.00 7.74 -5.24
C PHE A 61 8.77 8.68 -6.17
N LEU A 62 8.40 8.71 -7.45
CA LEU A 62 9.07 9.56 -8.44
C LEU A 62 8.84 11.06 -8.21
N THR A 63 7.78 11.45 -7.49
CA THR A 63 7.57 12.87 -7.13
C THR A 63 8.45 13.32 -5.96
N GLN A 64 8.91 12.38 -5.13
CA GLN A 64 9.70 12.70 -3.95
C GLN A 64 11.16 12.92 -4.34
N LYS A 65 11.67 14.13 -4.10
CA LYS A 65 13.04 14.52 -4.51
C LYS A 65 14.11 14.14 -3.49
N ILE A 66 13.76 14.08 -2.21
CA ILE A 66 14.74 13.94 -1.10
C ILE A 66 14.24 12.93 -0.06
N ASP A 67 13.03 13.12 0.45
CA ASP A 67 12.45 12.28 1.48
C ASP A 67 11.30 11.44 0.91
N VAL A 68 11.47 10.11 0.92
CA VAL A 68 10.46 9.17 0.47
C VAL A 68 9.58 8.62 1.60
N ALA A 69 9.78 9.09 2.83
CA ALA A 69 9.06 8.61 4.00
C ALA A 69 7.53 8.63 3.81
N ALA A 70 7.02 9.73 3.24
CA ALA A 70 5.59 9.89 2.97
C ALA A 70 5.05 8.87 1.94
N ALA A 71 5.87 8.45 0.98
CA ALA A 71 5.51 7.44 -0.01
C ALA A 71 5.67 5.99 0.52
N MET A 72 6.54 5.78 1.52
CA MET A 72 6.77 4.48 2.12
C MET A 72 5.60 3.98 2.99
N VAL A 73 4.85 4.89 3.63
CA VAL A 73 3.64 4.52 4.40
C VAL A 73 2.56 3.86 3.51
N PRO A 74 2.06 4.48 2.42
CA PRO A 74 1.07 3.85 1.55
C PRO A 74 1.64 2.61 0.84
N PHE A 75 2.95 2.57 0.56
CA PHE A 75 3.62 1.34 0.10
C PHE A 75 3.49 0.20 1.11
N GLY A 76 3.79 0.45 2.39
CA GLY A 76 3.70 -0.54 3.46
C GLY A 76 2.27 -1.04 3.69
N LEU A 77 1.28 -0.14 3.68
CA LEU A 77 -0.13 -0.52 3.77
C LEU A 77 -0.58 -1.36 2.56
N PHE A 78 -0.16 -0.98 1.36
CA PHE A 78 -0.44 -1.76 0.16
C PHE A 78 0.23 -3.14 0.21
N ALA A 79 1.49 -3.21 0.64
CA ALA A 79 2.22 -4.47 0.84
C ALA A 79 1.49 -5.36 1.85
N TRP A 80 1.04 -4.81 2.98
CA TRP A 80 0.22 -5.53 3.95
C TRP A 80 -1.06 -6.09 3.33
N LEU A 81 -1.80 -5.27 2.57
CA LEU A 81 -3.02 -5.72 1.87
C LEU A 81 -2.73 -6.83 0.87
N MET A 82 -1.59 -6.77 0.17
CA MET A 82 -1.21 -7.79 -0.83
C MET A 82 -0.77 -9.10 -0.15
N LEU A 83 0.03 -9.02 0.91
CA LEU A 83 0.39 -10.17 1.73
C LEU A 83 -0.87 -10.82 2.31
N TRP A 84 -1.78 -10.01 2.86
CA TRP A 84 -3.08 -10.48 3.32
C TRP A 84 -3.86 -11.13 2.18
N ARG A 85 -3.87 -10.55 0.98
CA ARG A 85 -4.61 -11.09 -0.18
C ARG A 85 -4.10 -12.46 -0.62
N LEU A 86 -2.80 -12.72 -0.50
CA LEU A 86 -2.14 -13.95 -0.94
C LEU A 86 -2.09 -15.05 0.13
N ALA A 87 -2.13 -14.68 1.42
CA ALA A 87 -2.05 -15.65 2.52
C ALA A 87 -3.18 -16.71 2.52
N PRO A 88 -3.02 -17.91 3.09
CA PRO A 88 -4.14 -18.87 3.19
C PRO A 88 -5.27 -18.37 4.11
N PRO A 89 -6.56 -18.74 3.88
CA PRO A 89 -7.68 -18.30 4.73
C PRO A 89 -7.52 -18.63 6.22
N GLY A 90 -6.96 -19.80 6.55
CA GLY A 90 -6.67 -20.19 7.93
C GLY A 90 -5.60 -19.30 8.59
N PHE A 91 -4.56 -18.97 7.83
CA PHE A 91 -3.47 -18.11 8.31
C PHE A 91 -3.95 -16.70 8.64
N ARG A 92 -4.72 -16.09 7.72
CA ARG A 92 -5.29 -14.74 7.90
C ARG A 92 -6.22 -14.61 9.11
N ARG A 93 -6.90 -15.70 9.51
CA ARG A 93 -7.86 -15.67 10.62
C ARG A 93 -7.18 -15.80 11.99
N SER A 94 -6.00 -16.43 12.04
CA SER A 94 -5.23 -16.61 13.27
C SER A 94 -4.57 -15.31 13.74
N LEU A 95 -4.42 -15.13 15.06
CA LEU A 95 -3.70 -13.98 15.62
C LEU A 95 -2.22 -13.98 15.18
N ALA A 96 -1.58 -15.16 15.23
CA ALA A 96 -0.20 -15.34 14.80
C ALA A 96 0.00 -14.95 13.32
N GLY A 97 -0.95 -15.30 12.44
CA GLY A 97 -0.89 -14.91 11.04
C GLY A 97 -1.11 -13.41 10.82
N ILE A 98 -1.99 -12.76 11.58
CA ILE A 98 -2.14 -11.28 11.55
C ILE A 98 -0.82 -10.62 11.95
N LEU A 99 -0.20 -11.07 13.03
CA LEU A 99 1.08 -10.56 13.51
C LEU A 99 2.21 -10.80 12.49
N ALA A 100 2.29 -12.00 11.92
CA ALA A 100 3.28 -12.33 10.90
C ALA A 100 3.12 -11.47 9.63
N LEU A 101 1.88 -11.22 9.19
CA LEU A 101 1.61 -10.33 8.06
C LEU A 101 1.96 -8.88 8.37
N ALA A 102 1.72 -8.43 9.60
CA ALA A 102 2.11 -7.09 10.04
C ALA A 102 3.63 -6.93 10.07
N LEU A 103 4.35 -7.88 10.67
CA LEU A 103 5.81 -7.90 10.67
C LEU A 103 6.38 -7.96 9.25
N GLY A 104 5.80 -8.78 8.38
CA GLY A 104 6.18 -8.84 6.97
C GLY A 104 5.99 -7.50 6.24
N ALA A 105 4.88 -6.80 6.50
CA ALA A 105 4.65 -5.48 5.91
C ALA A 105 5.65 -4.42 6.43
N VAL A 106 5.96 -4.42 7.72
CA VAL A 106 6.95 -3.53 8.33
C VAL A 106 8.34 -3.80 7.74
N ALA A 107 8.73 -5.08 7.62
CA ALA A 107 10.00 -5.47 7.01
C ALA A 107 10.08 -5.08 5.53
N LEU A 108 9.00 -5.28 4.76
CA LEU A 108 8.93 -4.82 3.37
C LEU A 108 9.03 -3.30 3.26
N THR A 109 8.44 -2.55 4.20
CA THR A 109 8.52 -1.08 4.23
C THR A 109 9.95 -0.61 4.48
N ALA A 110 10.62 -1.15 5.51
CA ALA A 110 12.01 -0.81 5.82
C ALA A 110 12.97 -1.23 4.70
N GLY A 111 12.80 -2.45 4.16
CA GLY A 111 13.60 -2.93 3.03
C GLY A 111 13.34 -2.15 1.74
N GLY A 112 12.10 -1.71 1.53
CA GLY A 112 11.71 -0.84 0.41
C GLY A 112 12.39 0.52 0.49
N GLU A 113 12.40 1.15 1.68
CA GLU A 113 13.12 2.41 1.92
C GLU A 113 14.62 2.25 1.65
N ALA A 114 15.24 1.23 2.24
CA ALA A 114 16.66 0.95 2.05
C ALA A 114 17.01 0.66 0.58
N GLY A 115 16.20 -0.14 -0.10
CA GLY A 115 16.37 -0.45 -1.52
C GLY A 115 16.24 0.78 -2.41
N TRP A 116 15.28 1.66 -2.11
CA TRP A 116 15.12 2.90 -2.87
C TRP A 116 16.36 3.80 -2.76
N TYR A 117 16.84 4.04 -1.54
CA TYR A 117 18.01 4.88 -1.31
C TYR A 117 19.30 4.27 -1.86
N ALA A 118 19.43 2.94 -1.83
CA ALA A 118 20.56 2.24 -2.45
C ALA A 118 20.58 2.41 -3.97
N LEU A 119 19.44 2.24 -4.63
CA LEU A 119 19.35 2.29 -6.10
C LEU A 119 19.38 3.73 -6.65
N ASN A 120 18.71 4.68 -5.99
CA ASN A 120 18.51 6.02 -6.54
C ASN A 120 19.49 7.06 -5.98
N SER A 121 20.01 6.85 -4.76
CA SER A 121 20.88 7.82 -4.08
C SER A 121 22.28 7.27 -3.80
N GLY A 122 22.52 5.98 -4.00
CA GLY A 122 23.80 5.33 -3.70
C GLY A 122 24.12 5.28 -2.20
N ILE A 123 23.13 5.51 -1.33
CA ILE A 123 23.31 5.44 0.12
C ILE A 123 23.36 3.96 0.53
N ASP A 124 24.31 3.61 1.39
CA ASP A 124 24.43 2.26 1.92
C ASP A 124 23.11 1.79 2.58
N PRO A 125 22.48 0.71 2.08
CA PRO A 125 21.21 0.21 2.60
C PRO A 125 21.25 -0.10 4.10
N TRP A 126 22.39 -0.53 4.63
CA TRP A 126 22.51 -0.85 6.06
C TRP A 126 22.33 0.37 6.94
N ARG A 127 22.85 1.52 6.52
CA ARG A 127 22.66 2.79 7.26
C ARG A 127 21.19 3.21 7.30
N VAL A 128 20.44 2.95 6.23
CA VAL A 128 19.00 3.26 6.18
C VAL A 128 18.20 2.32 7.09
N LEU A 129 18.60 1.04 7.16
CA LEU A 129 18.00 0.08 8.10
C LEU A 129 18.33 0.42 9.55
N ASP A 130 19.58 0.80 9.85
CA ASP A 130 19.96 1.27 11.18
C ASP A 130 19.18 2.53 11.57
N ALA A 131 19.00 3.47 10.63
CA ALA A 131 18.18 4.65 10.84
C ALA A 131 16.70 4.30 11.12
N ASN A 132 16.18 3.22 10.53
CA ASN A 132 14.83 2.74 10.79
C ASN A 132 14.63 2.23 12.22
N LEU A 133 15.70 1.73 12.85
CA LEU A 133 15.72 1.25 14.24
C LEU A 133 16.09 2.36 15.24
N SER A 134 16.66 3.46 14.76
CA SER A 134 17.03 4.59 15.61
C SER A 134 15.80 5.32 16.16
N THR A 135 15.87 5.79 17.40
CA THR A 135 14.82 6.65 18.00
C THR A 135 14.97 8.13 17.62
N ALA A 136 16.00 8.47 16.83
CA ALA A 136 16.30 9.84 16.43
C ALA A 136 15.29 10.42 15.42
N ARG A 137 14.61 9.54 14.65
CA ARG A 137 13.55 9.90 13.70
C ARG A 137 12.46 8.83 13.78
N ILE A 138 11.20 9.23 13.62
CA ILE A 138 10.13 8.25 13.39
C ILE A 138 10.28 7.71 11.97
N SER A 139 10.56 6.42 11.85
CA SER A 139 10.72 5.77 10.56
C SER A 139 9.37 5.49 9.88
N PRO A 140 9.31 5.44 8.54
CA PRO A 140 8.10 5.03 7.82
C PRO A 140 7.61 3.65 8.26
N ALA A 141 8.54 2.73 8.54
CA ALA A 141 8.22 1.41 9.06
C ALA A 141 7.57 1.47 10.45
N ALA A 142 7.96 2.42 11.31
CA ALA A 142 7.31 2.65 12.60
C ALA A 142 5.87 3.18 12.46
N PHE A 143 5.61 4.08 11.49
CA PHE A 143 4.24 4.52 11.18
C PHE A 143 3.36 3.34 10.75
N VAL A 144 3.85 2.52 9.80
CA VAL A 144 3.13 1.32 9.35
C VAL A 144 2.92 0.34 10.50
N ALA A 145 3.91 0.14 11.37
CA ALA A 145 3.76 -0.71 12.55
C ALA A 145 2.68 -0.18 13.50
N ALA A 146 2.63 1.12 13.75
CA ALA A 146 1.62 1.75 14.60
C ALA A 146 0.20 1.58 14.01
N ASP A 147 0.03 1.83 12.72
CA ASP A 147 -1.26 1.65 12.03
C ASP A 147 -1.74 0.20 12.10
N LEU A 148 -0.86 -0.76 11.83
CA LEU A 148 -1.19 -2.18 11.87
C LEU A 148 -1.43 -2.70 13.29
N ALA A 149 -0.72 -2.17 14.29
CA ALA A 149 -0.95 -2.47 15.70
C ALA A 149 -2.33 -1.97 16.14
N LEU A 150 -2.68 -0.73 15.78
CA LEU A 150 -4.01 -0.17 16.05
C LEU A 150 -5.11 -1.03 15.42
N LEU A 151 -4.95 -1.42 14.15
CA LEU A 151 -5.89 -2.32 13.47
C LEU A 151 -6.00 -3.68 14.17
N ALA A 152 -4.88 -4.26 14.61
CA ALA A 152 -4.89 -5.54 15.33
C ALA A 152 -5.64 -5.44 16.66
N VAL A 153 -5.43 -4.36 17.43
CA VAL A 153 -6.15 -4.09 18.69
C VAL A 153 -7.65 -3.95 18.44
N LEU A 154 -8.05 -3.15 17.45
CA LEU A 154 -9.47 -2.96 17.10
C LEU A 154 -10.13 -4.28 16.68
N VAL A 155 -9.42 -5.12 15.93
CA VAL A 155 -9.92 -6.44 15.53
C VAL A 155 -10.05 -7.37 16.74
N ALA A 156 -9.07 -7.39 17.63
CA ALA A 156 -9.11 -8.20 18.85
C ALA A 156 -10.27 -7.79 19.77
N ALA A 157 -10.43 -6.48 20.01
CA ALA A 157 -11.53 -5.94 20.80
C ALA A 157 -12.91 -6.34 20.23
N ARG A 158 -13.09 -6.22 18.91
CA ARG A 158 -14.33 -6.65 18.24
C ARG A 158 -14.59 -8.15 18.34
N ARG A 159 -13.54 -8.99 18.33
CA ARG A 159 -13.70 -10.45 18.50
C ARG A 159 -14.16 -10.79 19.90
N LEU A 160 -13.58 -10.16 20.92
CA LEU A 160 -13.96 -10.36 22.32
C LEU A 160 -15.41 -9.95 22.57
N GLN A 161 -15.84 -8.80 22.04
CA GLN A 161 -17.23 -8.33 22.13
C GLN A 161 -18.23 -9.34 21.53
N ARG A 162 -17.90 -9.93 20.38
CA ARG A 162 -18.76 -10.93 19.74
C ARG A 162 -18.88 -12.22 20.55
N HIS A 163 -17.78 -12.67 21.18
CA HIS A 163 -17.81 -13.84 22.05
C HIS A 163 -18.63 -13.58 23.32
N ALA A 164 -18.48 -12.40 23.93
CA ALA A 164 -19.26 -12.00 25.09
C ALA A 164 -20.76 -11.84 24.80
N ALA A 165 -21.15 -11.47 23.57
CA ALA A 165 -22.55 -11.35 23.17
C ALA A 165 -23.21 -12.68 22.75
N SER A 166 -22.43 -13.76 22.62
CA SER A 166 -22.90 -15.08 22.18
C SER A 166 -22.99 -16.14 23.28
N GLY A 167 -22.59 -15.81 24.50
CA GLY A 167 -22.74 -16.65 25.70
C GLY A 167 -23.74 -16.04 26.65
#